data_AF-A0A3A4RPC8-F1
#
_entry.id   AF-A0A3A4RPC8-F1
#
_cell.length_a   1.000
_cell.length_b   1.000
_cell.length_c   1.000
_cell.angle_alpha   90.00
_cell.angle_beta   90.00
_cell.angle_gamma   90.00
#
_symmetry.space_group_name_H-M   'P 1'
#
loop_
_entity.id
_entity.type
_entity.pdbx_description
1 polymer ?
#
loop_
_entity_poly.entity_id
_entity_poly.type
_entity_poly.pdbx_seq_one_letter_code
_entity_poly.pdbx_strand_id
1 'polypeptide(L)'
;MNPLETFRVAFEAILSNKVRSGLTMLGVIIGVMAVILLVSIGEGARTYITKELTGLGTNLLIITPGKTSTSGGFHPPSAGTVRKLTYDDAVSLKRRAWLLTDAVPIVFGTGRIRYENRGRDTSIIGTTKEFERVRNLFVDIGSFVSQGDVDSKAKVVVLGRTVKDELFGEESALGKIVRLADARYRVVGVMRKKGTSLGWDIDDVVFIPVTSGQELFDTDGLFEILASTPRAEDVDRAIAQVKTILIRRHAHKEDFTIQTQGAILETMNTILGVLTAVLGGIAGISLLVGGIGIMNIMLVSVRERTREIGIRKALGARNRDIMAQFIVEAVTLSCAGGIIGILTGVGIAIAIPLFITVLPTSVSAWSIVMAFSFSVAVGVFFGVYPARKAALQDPIQALRYE
;
A
#
# COMPACT_ATOMS: atom_id res chain seq x y z
N MET A 1 49.37 -7.03 6.52
CA MET A 1 48.77 -7.66 5.32
C MET A 1 47.98 -6.61 4.58
N ASN A 2 48.12 -6.54 3.25
CA ASN A 2 47.40 -5.56 2.44
C ASN A 2 45.91 -5.97 2.33
N PRO A 3 44.92 -5.08 2.44
CA PRO A 3 43.50 -5.44 2.39
C PRO A 3 43.10 -6.14 1.07
N LEU A 4 43.77 -5.81 -0.03
CA LEU A 4 43.60 -6.45 -1.36
C LEU A 4 44.05 -7.92 -1.38
N GLU A 5 45.16 -8.26 -0.73
CA GLU A 5 45.61 -9.67 -0.61
C GLU A 5 44.64 -10.47 0.27
N THR A 6 44.08 -9.84 1.30
CA THR A 6 43.17 -10.49 2.23
C THR A 6 41.84 -10.84 1.54
N PHE A 7 41.35 -9.96 0.67
CA PHE A 7 40.18 -10.23 -0.20
C PHE A 7 40.45 -11.34 -1.21
N ARG A 8 41.63 -11.35 -1.85
CA ARG A 8 41.99 -12.38 -2.84
C ARG A 8 42.09 -13.77 -2.20
N VAL A 9 42.73 -13.86 -1.04
CA VAL A 9 42.86 -15.11 -0.28
C VAL A 9 41.49 -15.60 0.23
N ALA A 10 40.62 -14.69 0.66
CA ALA A 10 39.25 -15.06 1.04
C ALA A 10 38.45 -15.60 -0.16
N PHE A 11 38.60 -15.02 -1.35
CA PHE A 11 37.92 -15.48 -2.56
C PHE A 11 38.41 -16.86 -3.04
N GLU A 12 39.72 -17.10 -2.99
CA GLU A 12 40.31 -18.42 -3.30
C GLU A 12 39.90 -19.49 -2.27
N ALA A 13 39.77 -19.14 -0.99
CA ALA A 13 39.27 -20.05 0.05
C ALA A 13 37.79 -20.42 -0.13
N ILE A 14 36.97 -19.50 -0.65
CA ILE A 14 35.56 -19.76 -0.99
C ILE A 14 35.44 -20.78 -2.13
N LEU A 15 36.33 -20.68 -3.13
CA LEU A 15 36.36 -21.54 -4.33
C LEU A 15 36.87 -22.95 -4.06
N SER A 16 37.70 -23.16 -3.03
CA SER A 16 38.22 -24.50 -2.69
C SER A 16 37.16 -25.43 -2.09
N ASN A 17 36.17 -24.88 -1.37
CA ASN A 17 35.09 -25.63 -0.74
C ASN A 17 33.69 -25.18 -1.20
N LYS A 18 33.42 -25.34 -2.50
CA LYS A 18 32.22 -24.82 -3.20
C LYS A 18 30.89 -25.20 -2.54
N VAL A 19 30.72 -26.44 -2.10
CA VAL A 19 29.47 -26.92 -1.47
C VAL A 19 29.25 -26.25 -0.12
N ARG A 20 30.30 -26.16 0.70
CA ARG A 20 30.25 -25.55 2.02
C ARG A 20 29.95 -24.07 1.91
N SER A 21 30.74 -23.35 1.12
CA SER A 21 30.54 -21.91 0.88
C SER A 21 29.15 -21.62 0.31
N GLY A 22 28.67 -22.45 -0.62
CA GLY A 22 27.32 -22.36 -1.17
C GLY A 22 26.23 -22.49 -0.10
N LEU A 23 26.30 -23.52 0.74
CA LEU A 23 25.34 -23.73 1.85
C LEU A 23 25.36 -22.57 2.86
N THR A 24 26.55 -22.03 3.20
CA THR A 24 26.66 -20.88 4.11
C THR A 24 25.99 -19.64 3.54
N MET A 25 26.30 -19.34 2.27
CA MET A 25 25.79 -18.14 1.61
C MET A 25 24.29 -18.24 1.40
N LEU A 26 23.73 -19.44 1.23
CA LEU A 26 22.31 -19.66 0.96
C LEU A 26 21.39 -19.02 2.02
N GLY A 27 21.74 -19.13 3.31
CA GLY A 27 20.98 -18.47 4.37
C GLY A 27 21.01 -16.95 4.29
N VAL A 28 22.18 -16.37 3.99
CA VAL A 28 22.33 -14.92 3.78
C VAL A 28 21.60 -14.46 2.52
N ILE A 29 21.73 -15.20 1.42
CA ILE A 29 21.05 -14.94 0.14
C ILE A 29 19.54 -14.89 0.36
N ILE A 30 18.96 -15.92 0.98
CA ILE A 30 17.50 -15.97 1.22
C ILE A 30 17.07 -14.84 2.14
N GLY A 31 17.80 -14.58 3.23
CA GLY A 31 17.44 -13.53 4.17
C GLY A 31 17.49 -12.13 3.54
N VAL A 32 18.56 -11.82 2.82
CA VAL A 32 18.72 -10.53 2.10
C VAL A 32 17.69 -10.39 0.99
N MET A 33 17.46 -11.45 0.21
CA MET A 33 16.42 -11.49 -0.82
C MET A 33 15.03 -11.21 -0.21
N ALA A 34 14.69 -11.84 0.91
CA ALA A 34 13.42 -11.63 1.60
C ALA A 34 13.25 -10.18 2.08
N VAL A 35 14.30 -9.56 2.63
CA VAL A 35 14.27 -8.14 3.01
C VAL A 35 14.00 -7.24 1.80
N ILE A 36 14.70 -7.46 0.69
CA ILE A 36 14.51 -6.69 -0.54
C ILE A 36 13.09 -6.82 -1.07
N LEU A 37 12.57 -8.05 -1.16
CA LEU A 37 11.22 -8.32 -1.64
C LEU A 37 10.17 -7.67 -0.76
N LEU A 38 10.30 -7.82 0.56
CA LEU A 38 9.38 -7.23 1.51
C LEU A 38 9.28 -5.72 1.37
N VAL A 39 10.42 -5.03 1.41
CA VAL A 39 10.44 -3.57 1.33
C VAL A 39 9.93 -3.11 -0.04
N SER A 40 10.26 -3.84 -1.11
CA SER A 40 9.82 -3.50 -2.46
C SER A 40 8.30 -3.65 -2.64
N ILE A 41 7.70 -4.69 -2.04
CA ILE A 41 6.24 -4.88 -2.03
C ILE A 41 5.56 -3.80 -1.17
N GLY A 42 6.10 -3.51 0.01
CA GLY A 42 5.55 -2.48 0.90
C GLY A 42 5.53 -1.10 0.25
N GLU A 43 6.63 -0.69 -0.38
CA GLU A 43 6.75 0.59 -1.07
C GLU A 43 5.90 0.64 -2.35
N GLY A 44 5.83 -0.47 -3.09
CA GLY A 44 4.95 -0.60 -4.24
C GLY A 44 3.48 -0.45 -3.87
N ALA A 45 3.04 -1.12 -2.79
CA ALA A 45 1.69 -1.00 -2.26
C ALA A 45 1.39 0.43 -1.79
N ARG A 46 2.33 1.06 -1.07
CA ARG A 46 2.20 2.46 -0.63
C ARG A 46 2.04 3.42 -1.81
N THR A 47 2.87 3.26 -2.83
CA THR A 47 2.84 4.09 -4.06
C THR A 47 1.51 3.89 -4.80
N TYR A 48 1.05 2.64 -4.93
CA TYR A 48 -0.22 2.31 -5.57
C TYR A 48 -1.41 2.94 -4.83
N ILE A 49 -1.49 2.76 -3.51
CA ILE A 49 -2.58 3.35 -2.70
C ILE A 49 -2.55 4.88 -2.78
N THR A 50 -1.35 5.48 -2.72
CA THR A 50 -1.19 6.93 -2.86
C THR A 50 -1.67 7.41 -4.23
N LYS A 51 -1.35 6.68 -5.30
CA LYS A 51 -1.82 6.99 -6.65
C LYS A 51 -3.34 6.86 -6.79
N GLU A 52 -3.93 5.81 -6.23
CA GLU A 52 -5.39 5.65 -6.25
C GLU A 52 -6.10 6.76 -5.48
N LEU A 53 -5.59 7.13 -4.29
CA LEU A 53 -6.20 8.20 -3.49
C LEU A 53 -5.98 9.59 -4.10
N THR A 54 -4.81 9.87 -4.68
CA THR A 54 -4.57 11.13 -5.42
C THR A 54 -5.43 11.23 -6.68
N GLY A 55 -5.71 10.11 -7.35
CA GLY A 55 -6.64 10.04 -8.49
C GLY A 55 -8.09 10.38 -8.16
N LEU A 56 -8.46 10.37 -6.87
CA LEU A 56 -9.75 10.83 -6.36
C LEU A 56 -9.76 12.35 -6.07
N GLY A 57 -8.60 13.03 -6.09
CA GLY A 57 -8.41 14.46 -5.77
C GLY A 57 -7.86 14.65 -4.35
N THR A 58 -6.77 15.40 -4.16
CA THR A 58 -5.94 15.41 -2.93
C THR A 58 -6.54 16.08 -1.68
N ASN A 59 -7.74 16.63 -1.77
CA ASN A 59 -8.26 17.60 -0.80
C ASN A 59 -9.70 17.27 -0.34
N LEU A 60 -10.07 15.98 -0.31
CA LEU A 60 -11.43 15.52 -0.01
C LEU A 60 -11.66 15.28 1.49
N LEU A 61 -12.81 15.74 1.95
CA LEU A 61 -13.40 15.46 3.25
C LEU A 61 -14.64 14.60 3.01
N ILE A 62 -14.64 13.40 3.56
CA ILE A 62 -15.77 12.47 3.51
C ILE A 62 -16.53 12.61 4.82
N ILE A 63 -17.76 13.10 4.75
CA ILE A 63 -18.61 13.33 5.92
C ILE A 63 -19.69 12.26 5.93
N THR A 64 -19.60 11.31 6.85
CA THR A 64 -20.56 10.21 7.00
C THR A 64 -21.46 10.46 8.21
N PRO A 65 -22.73 10.01 8.17
CA PRO A 65 -23.59 10.07 9.34
C PRO A 65 -23.09 9.07 10.40
N GLY A 66 -23.28 9.42 11.67
CA GLY A 66 -22.90 8.62 12.84
C GLY A 66 -21.54 8.96 13.42
N LYS A 67 -21.32 8.59 14.69
CA LYS A 67 -19.99 8.59 15.32
C LYS A 67 -19.34 7.22 15.17
N THR A 68 -18.10 7.18 14.71
CA THR A 68 -17.27 5.95 14.70
C THR A 68 -16.63 5.64 16.06
N SER A 69 -17.07 6.25 17.16
CA SER A 69 -16.45 6.08 18.48
C SER A 69 -17.41 5.47 19.50
N THR A 70 -16.99 4.31 20.03
CA THR A 70 -17.46 3.65 21.26
C THR A 70 -18.51 2.52 21.13
N SER A 71 -18.76 1.97 19.93
CA SER A 71 -19.45 0.67 19.79
C SER A 71 -18.66 -0.18 18.81
N GLY A 72 -18.04 -1.26 19.28
CA GLY A 72 -17.21 -2.14 18.48
C GLY A 72 -18.04 -2.86 17.41
N GLY A 73 -18.00 -2.35 16.19
CA GLY A 73 -18.62 -2.96 15.02
C GLY A 73 -18.50 -2.09 13.77
N PHE A 74 -18.17 -2.70 12.64
CA PHE A 74 -18.35 -2.06 11.33
C PHE A 74 -19.86 -2.05 11.04
N HIS A 75 -20.52 -0.93 11.30
CA HIS A 75 -21.93 -0.76 10.96
C HIS A 75 -22.02 -0.13 9.56
N PRO A 76 -22.95 -0.60 8.69
CA PRO A 76 -23.30 0.11 7.47
C PRO A 76 -23.65 1.57 7.83
N PRO A 77 -23.30 2.57 6.99
CA PRO A 77 -23.53 4.00 7.28
C PRO A 77 -24.97 4.38 7.65
N SER A 78 -25.94 3.49 7.43
CA SER A 78 -27.36 3.67 7.72
C SER A 78 -27.84 3.07 9.05
N ALA A 79 -27.04 2.26 9.75
CA ALA A 79 -27.47 1.53 10.95
C ALA A 79 -26.95 2.20 12.24
N GLY A 80 -27.80 3.01 12.89
CA GLY A 80 -27.60 3.46 14.27
C GLY A 80 -27.46 4.97 14.52
N THR A 81 -27.69 5.81 13.50
CA THR A 81 -27.55 7.27 13.65
C THR A 81 -28.86 7.92 14.07
N VAL A 82 -28.87 8.63 15.21
CA VAL A 82 -30.04 9.34 15.76
C VAL A 82 -30.55 10.45 14.82
N ARG A 83 -29.69 10.97 13.93
CA ARG A 83 -30.03 11.98 12.93
C ARG A 83 -29.27 11.73 11.63
N LYS A 84 -29.98 11.76 10.51
CA LYS A 84 -29.40 11.56 9.17
C LYS A 84 -28.78 12.88 8.68
N LEU A 85 -27.69 12.81 7.92
CA LEU A 85 -27.23 13.95 7.12
C LEU A 85 -28.28 14.24 6.04
N THR A 86 -28.62 15.50 5.82
CA THR A 86 -29.67 15.90 4.87
C THR A 86 -29.10 16.68 3.69
N TYR A 87 -29.86 16.75 2.59
CA TYR A 87 -29.52 17.61 1.46
C TYR A 87 -29.32 19.08 1.89
N ASP A 88 -30.12 19.58 2.82
CA ASP A 88 -29.99 20.94 3.35
C ASP A 88 -28.69 21.18 4.10
N ASP A 89 -28.09 20.13 4.69
CA ASP A 89 -26.78 20.23 5.32
C ASP A 89 -25.69 20.44 4.28
N ALA A 90 -25.70 19.69 3.18
CA ALA A 90 -24.78 19.88 2.06
C ALA A 90 -24.91 21.29 1.45
N VAL A 91 -26.14 21.75 1.23
CA VAL A 91 -26.39 23.11 0.72
C VAL A 91 -25.95 24.18 1.73
N SER A 92 -26.10 23.94 3.03
CA SER A 92 -25.63 24.85 4.08
C SER A 92 -24.10 24.91 4.15
N LEU A 93 -23.43 23.78 4.00
CA LEU A 93 -21.97 23.70 3.93
C LEU A 93 -21.46 24.49 2.72
N LYS A 94 -22.02 24.27 1.53
CA LYS A 94 -21.66 25.02 0.32
C LYS A 94 -21.83 26.53 0.47
N ARG A 95 -22.84 26.99 1.21
CA ARG A 95 -23.13 28.43 1.40
C ARG A 95 -22.33 29.09 2.52
N ARG A 96 -22.01 28.36 3.59
CA ARG A 96 -21.45 28.95 4.83
C ARG A 96 -19.98 28.60 5.06
N ALA A 97 -19.49 27.51 4.47
CA ALA A 97 -18.10 27.09 4.62
C ALA A 97 -17.24 27.69 3.49
N TRP A 98 -16.69 28.87 3.72
CA TRP A 98 -15.86 29.58 2.73
C TRP A 98 -14.54 28.88 2.39
N LEU A 99 -14.09 27.93 3.23
CA LEU A 99 -12.91 27.10 2.95
C LEU A 99 -13.22 25.91 2.04
N LEU A 100 -14.50 25.61 1.77
CA LEU A 100 -14.89 24.55 0.86
C LEU A 100 -15.06 25.09 -0.57
N THR A 101 -14.51 24.39 -1.54
CA THR A 101 -14.78 24.61 -2.96
C THR A 101 -16.18 24.07 -3.32
N ASP A 102 -16.49 22.87 -2.84
CA ASP A 102 -17.75 22.17 -3.09
C ASP A 102 -18.16 21.32 -1.89
N ALA A 103 -19.47 21.11 -1.76
CA ALA A 103 -20.07 20.13 -0.86
C ALA A 103 -21.15 19.36 -1.63
N VAL A 104 -20.89 18.09 -1.88
CA VAL A 104 -21.63 17.23 -2.79
C VAL A 104 -22.39 16.19 -1.99
N PRO A 105 -23.74 16.23 -1.97
CA PRO A 105 -24.53 15.21 -1.30
C PRO A 105 -24.53 13.93 -2.13
N ILE A 106 -24.46 12.79 -1.45
CA ILE A 106 -24.47 11.47 -2.07
C ILE A 106 -25.55 10.62 -1.40
N VAL A 107 -26.44 10.09 -2.23
CA VAL A 107 -27.31 8.96 -1.87
C VAL A 107 -26.79 7.75 -2.62
N PHE A 108 -26.64 6.64 -1.92
CA PHE A 108 -26.12 5.41 -2.48
C PHE A 108 -27.12 4.27 -2.28
N GLY A 109 -27.29 3.46 -3.30
CA GLY A 109 -27.99 2.20 -3.21
C GLY A 109 -27.71 1.33 -4.41
N THR A 110 -28.23 0.12 -4.41
CA THR A 110 -28.13 -0.82 -5.54
C THR A 110 -29.52 -1.01 -6.14
N GLY A 111 -29.57 -1.30 -7.43
CA GLY A 111 -30.84 -1.57 -8.09
C GLY A 111 -30.67 -2.12 -9.49
N ARG A 112 -31.76 -2.70 -9.99
CA ARG A 112 -31.79 -3.28 -11.33
C ARG A 112 -32.18 -2.22 -12.35
N ILE A 113 -31.29 -1.98 -13.30
CA ILE A 113 -31.58 -1.19 -14.50
C ILE A 113 -32.02 -2.14 -15.62
N ARG A 114 -33.07 -1.77 -16.36
CA ARG A 114 -33.61 -2.54 -17.48
C ARG A 114 -33.84 -1.67 -18.70
N TYR A 115 -33.54 -2.22 -19.86
CA TYR A 115 -33.87 -1.66 -21.16
C TYR A 115 -34.36 -2.82 -22.05
N GLU A 116 -35.60 -2.74 -22.51
CA GLU A 116 -36.26 -3.83 -23.26
C GLU A 116 -36.11 -5.19 -22.56
N ASN A 117 -35.49 -6.18 -23.22
CA ASN A 117 -35.27 -7.53 -22.70
C ASN A 117 -33.95 -7.69 -21.92
N ARG A 118 -33.15 -6.62 -21.78
CA ARG A 118 -31.87 -6.63 -21.07
C ARG A 118 -32.00 -5.97 -19.71
N GLY A 119 -31.28 -6.48 -18.73
CA GLY A 119 -31.24 -5.87 -17.41
C GLY A 119 -30.06 -6.32 -16.58
N ARG A 120 -29.53 -5.39 -15.78
CA ARG A 120 -28.32 -5.55 -14.98
C ARG A 120 -28.54 -4.97 -13.59
N ASP A 121 -27.98 -5.62 -12.58
CA ASP A 121 -27.90 -5.06 -11.23
C ASP A 121 -26.66 -4.17 -11.15
N THR A 122 -26.86 -2.90 -10.80
CA THR A 122 -25.82 -1.87 -10.80
C THR A 122 -25.88 -1.07 -9.50
N SER A 123 -24.78 -0.43 -9.16
CA SER A 123 -24.78 0.61 -8.13
C SER A 123 -25.41 1.90 -8.69
N ILE A 124 -26.15 2.61 -7.85
CA ILE A 124 -26.86 3.85 -8.19
C ILE A 124 -26.37 4.93 -7.23
N ILE A 125 -25.89 6.04 -7.79
CA ILE A 125 -25.44 7.21 -7.04
C ILE A 125 -26.36 8.40 -7.37
N GLY A 126 -27.10 8.85 -6.36
CA GLY A 126 -27.83 10.11 -6.39
C GLY A 126 -26.93 11.26 -5.99
N THR A 127 -26.67 12.22 -6.89
CA THR A 127 -25.73 13.32 -6.63
C THR A 127 -26.07 14.63 -7.36
N THR A 128 -25.19 15.63 -7.26
CA THR A 128 -25.31 16.94 -7.94
C THR A 128 -24.24 17.12 -9.00
N LYS A 129 -24.34 18.19 -9.79
CA LYS A 129 -23.41 18.51 -10.89
C LYS A 129 -21.94 18.52 -10.47
N GLU A 130 -21.66 18.99 -9.27
CA GLU A 130 -20.29 19.18 -8.75
C GLU A 130 -19.55 17.86 -8.56
N PHE A 131 -20.27 16.73 -8.47
CA PHE A 131 -19.66 15.40 -8.33
C PHE A 131 -18.65 15.10 -9.44
N GLU A 132 -18.95 15.52 -10.68
CA GLU A 132 -18.09 15.34 -11.86
C GLU A 132 -16.67 15.89 -11.60
N ARG A 133 -16.61 17.11 -11.05
CA ARG A 133 -15.36 17.81 -10.72
C ARG A 133 -14.70 17.23 -9.48
N VAL A 134 -15.48 17.03 -8.41
CA VAL A 134 -14.95 16.58 -7.11
C VAL A 134 -14.36 15.18 -7.19
N ARG A 135 -14.91 14.29 -8.03
CA ARG A 135 -14.40 12.92 -8.22
C ARG A 135 -13.54 12.72 -9.46
N ASN A 136 -13.31 13.79 -10.24
CA ASN A 136 -12.57 13.75 -11.51
C ASN A 136 -13.13 12.66 -12.44
N LEU A 137 -14.44 12.71 -12.68
CA LEU A 137 -15.22 11.74 -13.45
C LEU A 137 -16.00 12.48 -14.53
N PHE A 138 -15.52 12.50 -15.77
CA PHE A 138 -16.16 13.29 -16.83
C PHE A 138 -17.09 12.46 -17.73
N VAL A 139 -18.12 13.13 -18.24
CA VAL A 139 -19.01 12.55 -19.26
C VAL A 139 -18.28 12.44 -20.61
N ASP A 140 -18.50 11.33 -21.31
CA ASP A 140 -17.98 11.10 -22.67
C ASP A 140 -18.92 11.68 -23.72
N ILE A 141 -20.21 11.37 -23.60
CA ILE A 141 -21.24 11.79 -24.55
C ILE A 141 -22.47 12.27 -23.77
N GLY A 142 -23.04 13.41 -24.19
CA GLY A 142 -24.21 14.04 -23.55
C GLY A 142 -23.80 15.00 -22.43
N SER A 143 -24.57 15.05 -21.36
CA SER A 143 -24.30 15.92 -20.21
C SER A 143 -24.44 15.17 -18.89
N PHE A 144 -23.72 15.62 -17.86
CA PHE A 144 -23.93 15.13 -16.51
C PHE A 144 -25.24 15.70 -15.92
N VAL A 145 -25.60 15.23 -14.73
CA VAL A 145 -26.74 15.77 -13.97
C VAL A 145 -26.57 17.28 -13.75
N SER A 146 -27.59 18.07 -14.10
CA SER A 146 -27.58 19.51 -13.89
C SER A 146 -28.27 19.91 -12.58
N GLN A 147 -28.02 21.14 -12.11
CA GLN A 147 -28.74 21.66 -10.93
C GLN A 147 -30.25 21.78 -11.19
N GLY A 148 -30.66 22.12 -12.42
CA GLY A 148 -32.08 22.15 -12.78
C GLY A 148 -32.77 20.79 -12.71
N ASP A 149 -32.05 19.70 -12.99
CA ASP A 149 -32.55 18.34 -12.82
C ASP A 149 -32.75 17.99 -11.33
N VAL A 150 -31.84 18.45 -10.47
CA VAL A 150 -31.95 18.29 -9.01
C VAL A 150 -33.15 19.07 -8.47
N ASP A 151 -33.30 20.33 -8.86
CA ASP A 151 -34.35 21.23 -8.38
C ASP A 151 -35.74 20.77 -8.83
N SER A 152 -35.86 20.23 -10.05
CA SER A 152 -37.11 19.70 -10.61
C SER A 152 -37.38 18.23 -10.29
N LYS A 153 -36.48 17.57 -9.55
CA LYS A 153 -36.51 16.11 -9.28
C LYS A 153 -36.60 15.27 -10.57
N ALA A 154 -35.97 15.73 -11.65
CA ALA A 154 -36.10 15.14 -12.97
C ALA A 154 -35.65 13.68 -12.99
N LYS A 155 -36.45 12.81 -13.61
CA LYS A 155 -36.09 11.39 -13.81
C LYS A 155 -35.11 11.25 -14.98
N VAL A 156 -33.88 11.71 -14.78
CA VAL A 156 -32.76 11.59 -15.72
C VAL A 156 -31.68 10.68 -15.15
N VAL A 157 -30.95 10.00 -16.02
CA VAL A 157 -29.86 9.09 -15.64
C VAL A 157 -28.65 9.28 -16.55
N VAL A 158 -27.47 9.20 -15.95
CA VAL A 158 -26.18 9.12 -16.65
C VAL A 158 -25.63 7.72 -16.44
N LEU A 159 -25.28 7.04 -17.51
CA LEU A 159 -24.86 5.64 -17.47
C LEU A 159 -23.33 5.52 -17.35
N GLY A 160 -22.86 4.62 -16.50
CA GLY A 160 -21.50 4.10 -16.56
C GLY A 160 -21.24 3.35 -17.87
N ARG A 161 -19.96 3.21 -18.24
CA ARG A 161 -19.59 2.64 -19.54
C ARG A 161 -20.03 1.19 -19.69
N THR A 162 -19.82 0.36 -18.67
CA THR A 162 -20.22 -1.05 -18.66
C THR A 162 -21.74 -1.18 -18.78
N VAL A 163 -22.49 -0.37 -18.02
CA VAL A 163 -23.96 -0.37 -18.07
C VAL A 163 -24.48 0.00 -19.46
N LYS A 164 -23.89 1.03 -20.11
CA LYS A 164 -24.24 1.40 -21.48
C LYS A 164 -23.98 0.24 -22.44
N ASP A 165 -22.78 -0.34 -22.39
CA ASP A 165 -22.36 -1.33 -23.40
C ASP A 165 -23.16 -2.64 -23.26
N GLU A 166 -23.52 -3.06 -22.04
CA GLU A 166 -24.36 -4.25 -21.86
C GLU A 166 -25.83 -4.05 -22.25
N LEU A 167 -26.44 -2.91 -21.87
CA LEU A 167 -27.85 -2.65 -22.13
C LEU A 167 -28.14 -2.25 -23.58
N PHE A 168 -27.22 -1.52 -24.23
CA PHE A 168 -27.45 -0.95 -25.57
C PHE A 168 -26.51 -1.53 -26.65
N GLY A 169 -25.43 -2.23 -26.28
CA GLY A 169 -24.44 -2.70 -27.25
C GLY A 169 -23.82 -1.52 -28.01
N GLU A 170 -23.80 -1.62 -29.34
CA GLU A 170 -23.34 -0.55 -30.23
C GLU A 170 -24.36 0.59 -30.39
N GLU A 171 -25.59 0.43 -29.89
CA GLU A 171 -26.64 1.44 -30.05
C GLU A 171 -26.41 2.67 -29.16
N SER A 172 -26.87 3.83 -29.63
CA SER A 172 -26.86 5.05 -28.83
C SER A 172 -27.86 4.97 -27.68
N ALA A 173 -27.37 5.16 -26.45
CA ALA A 173 -28.21 5.19 -25.26
C ALA A 173 -28.88 6.55 -25.02
N LEU A 174 -28.35 7.64 -25.61
CA LEU A 174 -28.83 9.00 -25.33
C LEU A 174 -30.29 9.22 -25.73
N GLY A 175 -31.06 9.86 -24.86
CA GLY A 175 -32.48 10.17 -25.07
C GLY A 175 -33.42 9.00 -24.82
N LYS A 176 -32.91 7.77 -24.74
CA LYS A 176 -33.72 6.57 -24.50
C LYS A 176 -34.21 6.51 -23.06
N ILE A 177 -35.28 5.76 -22.83
CA ILE A 177 -35.87 5.55 -21.51
C ILE A 177 -35.45 4.19 -20.99
N VAL A 178 -34.83 4.17 -19.82
CA VAL A 178 -34.51 2.96 -19.05
C VAL A 178 -35.41 2.88 -17.83
N ARG A 179 -35.66 1.67 -17.35
CA ARG A 179 -36.38 1.45 -16.10
C ARG A 179 -35.37 1.16 -14.99
N LEU A 180 -35.33 2.01 -13.98
CA LEU A 180 -34.50 1.84 -12.79
C LEU A 180 -35.42 1.51 -11.62
N ALA A 181 -35.30 0.29 -11.10
CA ALA A 181 -36.34 -0.33 -10.26
C ALA A 181 -37.72 -0.24 -10.97
N ASP A 182 -38.64 0.56 -10.43
CA ASP A 182 -39.99 0.75 -10.98
C ASP A 182 -40.23 2.08 -11.69
N ALA A 183 -39.26 3.00 -11.65
CA ALA A 183 -39.38 4.31 -12.28
C ALA A 183 -38.69 4.37 -13.65
N ARG A 184 -39.23 5.21 -14.54
CA ARG A 184 -38.70 5.46 -15.89
C ARG A 184 -37.76 6.66 -15.86
N TYR A 185 -36.52 6.46 -16.29
CA TYR A 185 -35.49 7.49 -16.38
C TYR A 185 -35.05 7.68 -17.83
N ARG A 186 -34.87 8.94 -18.24
CA ARG A 186 -34.31 9.29 -19.55
C ARG A 186 -32.80 9.38 -19.46
N VAL A 187 -32.10 8.70 -20.36
CA VAL A 187 -30.63 8.75 -20.44
C VAL A 187 -30.20 10.10 -21.01
N VAL A 188 -29.37 10.84 -20.27
CA VAL A 188 -28.88 12.17 -20.67
C VAL A 188 -27.37 12.23 -20.91
N GLY A 189 -26.65 11.22 -20.42
CA GLY A 189 -25.20 11.14 -20.57
C GLY A 189 -24.67 9.72 -20.43
N VAL A 190 -23.45 9.51 -20.92
CA VAL A 190 -22.65 8.30 -20.70
C VAL A 190 -21.28 8.72 -20.19
N MET A 191 -20.85 8.16 -19.08
CA MET A 191 -19.55 8.46 -18.46
C MET A 191 -18.39 7.96 -19.32
N ARG A 192 -17.27 8.67 -19.27
CA ARG A 192 -16.00 8.19 -19.81
C ARG A 192 -15.55 6.97 -19.03
N LYS A 193 -15.03 5.97 -19.75
CA LYS A 193 -14.45 4.77 -19.17
C LYS A 193 -13.31 5.15 -18.20
N LYS A 194 -13.40 4.72 -16.95
CA LYS A 194 -12.35 4.88 -15.93
C LYS A 194 -11.87 3.53 -15.40
N GLY A 195 -12.73 2.51 -15.42
CA GLY A 195 -12.44 1.17 -14.91
C GLY A 195 -12.67 1.05 -13.40
N THR A 196 -12.02 0.05 -12.82
CA THR A 196 -12.10 -0.27 -11.39
C THR A 196 -11.08 0.54 -10.58
N SER A 197 -11.51 1.19 -9.50
CA SER A 197 -10.64 1.86 -8.54
C SER A 197 -11.02 1.41 -7.12
N LEU A 198 -10.01 1.05 -6.30
CA LEU A 198 -10.19 0.57 -4.91
C LEU A 198 -11.24 -0.55 -4.75
N GLY A 199 -11.38 -1.43 -5.75
CA GLY A 199 -12.36 -2.52 -5.74
C GLY A 199 -13.79 -2.11 -6.14
N TRP A 200 -14.01 -0.86 -6.52
CA TRP A 200 -15.27 -0.34 -7.05
C TRP A 200 -15.16 -0.18 -8.56
N ASP A 201 -16.04 -0.84 -9.30
CA ASP A 201 -16.16 -0.62 -10.74
C ASP A 201 -16.95 0.65 -11.01
N ILE A 202 -16.25 1.74 -11.36
CA ILE A 202 -16.89 3.03 -11.66
C ILE A 202 -17.66 2.96 -12.98
N ASP A 203 -17.27 2.05 -13.88
CA ASP A 203 -17.96 1.86 -15.15
C ASP A 203 -19.30 1.12 -14.97
N ASP A 204 -19.51 0.47 -13.83
CA ASP A 204 -20.75 -0.23 -13.42
C ASP A 204 -21.57 0.54 -12.38
N VAL A 205 -21.63 1.86 -12.55
CA VAL A 205 -22.42 2.78 -11.74
C VAL A 205 -23.32 3.62 -12.63
N VAL A 206 -24.54 3.89 -12.18
CA VAL A 206 -25.43 4.90 -12.79
C VAL A 206 -25.61 6.09 -11.87
N PHE A 207 -25.69 7.28 -12.45
CA PHE A 207 -25.82 8.53 -11.71
C PHE A 207 -27.18 9.18 -11.98
N ILE A 208 -27.86 9.61 -10.93
CA ILE A 208 -29.15 10.30 -10.98
C ILE A 208 -29.11 11.56 -10.11
N PRO A 209 -30.04 12.51 -10.25
CA PRO A 209 -30.15 13.63 -9.32
C PRO A 209 -30.36 13.14 -7.89
N VAL A 210 -29.70 13.78 -6.92
CA VAL A 210 -29.78 13.41 -5.50
C VAL A 210 -31.23 13.35 -5.00
N THR A 211 -32.07 14.29 -5.41
CA THR A 211 -33.49 14.34 -5.06
C THR A 211 -34.28 13.17 -5.64
N SER A 212 -33.97 12.75 -6.87
CA SER A 212 -34.56 11.54 -7.48
C SER A 212 -34.07 10.26 -6.81
N GLY A 213 -32.83 10.23 -6.34
CA GLY A 213 -32.26 9.13 -5.57
C GLY A 213 -32.90 8.98 -4.19
N GLN A 214 -33.12 10.09 -3.48
CA GLN A 214 -33.87 10.09 -2.20
C GLN A 214 -35.27 9.51 -2.37
N GLU A 215 -35.97 9.87 -3.44
CA GLU A 215 -37.30 9.33 -3.76
C GLU A 215 -37.25 7.85 -4.17
N LEU A 216 -36.25 7.45 -4.96
CA LEU A 216 -36.08 6.06 -5.39
C LEU A 216 -35.84 5.09 -4.22
N PHE A 217 -35.09 5.53 -3.21
CA PHE A 217 -34.72 4.73 -2.04
C PHE A 217 -35.56 5.03 -0.80
N ASP A 218 -36.61 5.85 -0.93
CA ASP A 218 -37.49 6.25 0.18
C ASP A 218 -36.71 6.73 1.43
N THR A 219 -35.73 7.62 1.22
CA THR A 219 -34.86 8.12 2.29
C THR A 219 -34.66 9.62 2.23
N ASP A 220 -34.88 10.28 3.37
CA ASP A 220 -34.55 11.69 3.55
C ASP A 220 -33.06 11.91 3.91
N GLY A 221 -32.32 10.83 4.17
CA GLY A 221 -30.92 10.86 4.54
C GLY A 221 -29.96 10.67 3.38
N LEU A 222 -28.78 11.26 3.52
CA LEU A 222 -27.63 11.05 2.66
C LEU A 222 -26.78 9.88 3.18
N PHE A 223 -26.16 9.16 2.25
CA PHE A 223 -25.14 8.17 2.56
C PHE A 223 -23.86 8.87 3.05
N GLU A 224 -23.45 9.94 2.37
CA GLU A 224 -22.34 10.80 2.77
C GLU A 224 -22.45 12.18 2.12
N ILE A 225 -21.69 13.14 2.62
CA ILE A 225 -21.42 14.41 1.95
C ILE A 225 -19.93 14.44 1.62
N LEU A 226 -19.61 14.60 0.34
CA LEU A 226 -18.25 14.77 -0.12
C LEU A 226 -17.94 16.26 -0.26
N ALA A 227 -17.04 16.75 0.57
CA ALA A 227 -16.57 18.12 0.50
C ALA A 227 -15.13 18.19 -0.02
N SER A 228 -14.78 19.28 -0.69
CA SER A 228 -13.40 19.50 -1.17
C SER A 228 -12.90 20.87 -0.76
N THR A 229 -11.60 20.96 -0.48
CA THR A 229 -10.90 22.24 -0.20
C THR A 229 -10.01 22.65 -1.38
N PRO A 230 -9.76 23.95 -1.58
CA PRO A 230 -8.90 24.42 -2.66
C PRO A 230 -7.43 24.05 -2.44
N ARG A 231 -6.99 23.91 -1.18
CA ARG A 231 -5.61 23.59 -0.80
C ARG A 231 -5.59 22.55 0.32
N ALA A 232 -4.61 21.65 0.28
CA ALA A 232 -4.42 20.63 1.30
C ALA A 232 -4.18 21.22 2.71
N GLU A 233 -3.52 22.38 2.79
CA GLU A 233 -3.24 23.09 4.05
C GLU A 233 -4.50 23.61 4.76
N ASP A 234 -5.59 23.80 4.02
CA ASP A 234 -6.84 24.31 4.56
C ASP A 234 -7.72 23.19 5.13
N VAL A 235 -7.36 21.92 4.96
CA VAL A 235 -8.19 20.77 5.36
C VAL A 235 -8.53 20.82 6.85
N ASP A 236 -7.56 21.02 7.75
CA ASP A 236 -7.83 21.04 9.19
C ASP A 236 -8.74 22.20 9.61
N ARG A 237 -8.54 23.37 9.00
CA ARG A 237 -9.39 24.55 9.22
C ARG A 237 -10.80 24.31 8.67
N ALA A 238 -10.91 23.66 7.52
CA ALA A 238 -12.18 23.29 6.91
C ALA A 238 -12.93 22.27 7.77
N ILE A 239 -12.25 21.27 8.35
CA ILE A 239 -12.85 20.31 9.30
C ILE A 239 -13.48 21.06 10.48
N ALA A 240 -12.74 21.99 11.11
CA ALA A 240 -13.26 22.78 12.23
C ALA A 240 -14.48 23.62 11.84
N GLN A 241 -14.46 24.20 10.63
CA GLN A 241 -15.57 24.98 10.09
C GLN A 241 -16.81 24.12 9.80
N VAL A 242 -16.65 23.00 9.10
CA VAL A 242 -17.70 22.02 8.81
C VAL A 242 -18.33 21.53 10.10
N LYS A 243 -17.49 21.15 11.08
CA LYS A 243 -17.93 20.69 12.40
C LYS A 243 -18.78 21.75 13.11
N THR A 244 -18.35 23.01 13.09
CA THR A 244 -19.11 24.11 13.70
C THR A 244 -20.48 24.31 13.05
N ILE A 245 -20.56 24.25 11.71
CA ILE A 245 -21.81 24.44 10.96
C ILE A 245 -22.77 23.29 11.23
N LEU A 246 -22.31 22.04 11.14
CA LEU A 246 -23.14 20.86 11.31
C LEU A 246 -23.62 20.72 12.77
N ILE A 247 -22.74 20.89 13.76
CA ILE A 247 -23.12 20.83 15.18
C ILE A 247 -24.24 21.84 15.48
N ARG A 248 -24.15 23.08 14.96
CA ARG A 248 -25.19 24.09 15.16
C ARG A 248 -26.54 23.67 14.55
N ARG A 249 -26.52 23.05 13.36
CA ARG A 249 -27.74 22.57 12.68
C ARG A 249 -28.31 21.30 13.33
N HIS A 250 -27.45 20.49 13.93
CA HIS A 250 -27.78 19.21 14.54
C HIS A 250 -28.09 19.33 16.04
N ALA A 251 -28.59 20.50 16.48
CA ALA A 251 -28.95 20.78 17.88
C ALA A 251 -27.81 20.54 18.87
N HIS A 252 -26.61 20.98 18.52
CA HIS A 252 -25.37 20.87 19.30
C HIS A 252 -24.88 19.44 19.55
N LYS A 253 -25.37 18.46 18.77
CA LYS A 253 -24.86 17.10 18.76
C LYS A 253 -23.89 16.91 17.61
N GLU A 254 -22.80 16.20 17.89
CA GLU A 254 -21.90 15.69 16.86
C GLU A 254 -22.38 14.27 16.54
N ASP A 255 -23.09 14.10 15.44
CA ASP A 255 -23.71 12.85 14.99
C ASP A 255 -23.23 12.48 13.58
N PHE A 256 -22.04 12.94 13.23
CA PHE A 256 -21.35 12.70 11.97
C PHE A 256 -19.87 12.44 12.24
N THR A 257 -19.21 11.81 11.26
CA THR A 257 -17.77 11.57 11.26
C THR A 257 -17.19 12.23 10.02
N ILE A 258 -16.07 12.94 10.19
CA ILE A 258 -15.32 13.52 9.08
C ILE A 258 -14.03 12.73 8.92
N GLN A 259 -13.86 12.11 7.75
CA GLN A 259 -12.64 11.42 7.38
C GLN A 259 -11.93 12.19 6.27
N THR A 260 -10.62 12.28 6.37
CA THR A 260 -9.78 12.84 5.31
C THR A 260 -9.04 11.72 4.60
N GLN A 261 -8.62 11.98 3.36
CA GLN A 261 -7.71 11.07 2.67
C GLN A 261 -6.38 10.90 3.42
N GLY A 262 -5.90 11.96 4.09
CA GLY A 262 -4.71 11.89 4.94
C GLY A 262 -4.84 10.84 6.05
N ALA A 263 -5.98 10.81 6.74
CA ALA A 263 -6.25 9.82 7.79
C ALA A 263 -6.32 8.38 7.25
N ILE A 264 -6.89 8.19 6.04
CA ILE A 264 -6.91 6.89 5.36
C ILE A 264 -5.49 6.46 5.01
N LEU A 265 -4.69 7.37 4.42
CA LEU A 265 -3.28 7.12 4.09
C LEU A 265 -2.46 6.77 5.33
N GLU A 266 -2.68 7.47 6.45
CA GLU A 266 -1.99 7.21 7.72
C GLU A 266 -2.36 5.84 8.30
N THR A 267 -3.64 5.47 8.24
CA THR A 267 -4.11 4.14 8.66
C THR A 267 -3.48 3.05 7.79
N MET A 268 -3.43 3.24 6.48
CA MET A 268 -2.79 2.30 5.56
C MET A 268 -1.28 2.21 5.80
N ASN A 269 -0.59 3.34 6.01
CA ASN A 269 0.83 3.36 6.35
C ASN A 269 1.10 2.63 7.68
N THR A 270 0.20 2.73 8.64
CA THR A 270 0.27 2.00 9.91
C THR A 270 0.15 0.50 9.68
N ILE A 271 -0.85 0.05 8.91
CA ILE A 271 -1.03 -1.37 8.57
C ILE A 271 0.17 -1.92 7.80
N LEU A 272 0.62 -1.22 6.76
CA LEU A 272 1.81 -1.59 5.98
C LEU A 272 3.06 -1.61 6.86
N GLY A 273 3.20 -0.68 7.80
CA GLY A 273 4.28 -0.65 8.77
C GLY A 273 4.30 -1.87 9.68
N VAL A 274 3.14 -2.27 10.21
CA VAL A 274 3.02 -3.49 11.04
C VAL A 274 3.35 -4.74 10.23
N LEU A 275 2.82 -4.87 9.01
CA LEU A 275 3.14 -5.99 8.13
C LEU A 275 4.64 -6.05 7.81
N THR A 276 5.23 -4.89 7.52
CA THR A 276 6.68 -4.75 7.27
C THR A 276 7.49 -5.14 8.50
N ALA A 277 7.05 -4.77 9.71
CA ALA A 277 7.73 -5.15 10.95
C ALA A 277 7.67 -6.67 11.20
N VAL A 278 6.50 -7.29 11.03
CA VAL A 278 6.33 -8.75 11.20
C VAL A 278 7.18 -9.53 10.20
N LEU A 279 7.05 -9.19 8.92
CA LEU A 279 7.80 -9.87 7.86
C LEU A 279 9.30 -9.57 7.95
N GLY A 280 9.67 -8.36 8.40
CA GLY A 280 11.05 -7.99 8.70
C GLY A 280 11.63 -8.80 9.86
N GLY A 281 10.82 -9.08 10.88
CA GLY A 281 11.17 -10.01 11.96
C GLY A 281 11.45 -11.42 11.46
N ILE A 282 10.59 -11.95 10.57
CA ILE A 282 10.80 -13.26 9.94
C ILE A 282 12.09 -13.26 9.10
N ALA A 283 12.31 -12.24 8.28
CA ALA A 283 13.54 -12.10 7.50
C ALA A 283 14.78 -11.98 8.40
N GLY A 284 14.67 -11.27 9.53
CA GLY A 284 15.70 -11.18 10.56
C GLY A 284 16.03 -12.55 11.18
N ILE A 285 15.04 -13.40 11.45
CA ILE A 285 15.25 -14.77 11.92
C ILE A 285 15.98 -15.59 10.84
N SER A 286 15.58 -15.48 9.56
CA SER A 286 16.28 -16.17 8.46
C SER A 286 17.74 -15.75 8.36
N LEU A 287 18.03 -14.45 8.52
CA LEU A 287 19.39 -13.90 8.58
C LEU A 287 20.16 -14.42 9.80
N LEU A 288 19.52 -14.56 10.95
CA LEU A 288 20.13 -15.13 12.16
C LEU A 288 20.52 -16.59 11.92
N VAL A 289 19.63 -17.39 11.33
CA VAL A 289 19.92 -18.79 10.94
C VAL A 289 21.08 -18.85 9.94
N GLY A 290 21.10 -17.97 8.94
CA GLY A 290 22.22 -17.83 8.01
C GLY A 290 23.53 -17.45 8.71
N GLY A 291 23.48 -16.53 9.66
CA GLY A 291 24.61 -16.11 10.49
C GLY A 291 25.16 -17.24 11.38
N ILE A 292 24.30 -18.04 12.00
CA ILE A 292 24.72 -19.26 12.72
C ILE A 292 25.42 -20.22 11.77
N GLY A 293 24.93 -20.35 10.53
CA GLY A 293 25.58 -21.11 9.47
C GLY A 293 27.02 -20.63 9.21
N ILE A 294 27.23 -19.31 9.06
CA ILE A 294 28.57 -18.70 8.94
C ILE A 294 29.42 -19.08 10.15
N MET A 295 28.92 -18.87 11.37
CA MET A 295 29.67 -19.16 12.58
C MET A 295 30.12 -20.62 12.66
N ASN A 296 29.22 -21.57 12.40
CA ASN A 296 29.54 -23.00 12.47
C ASN A 296 30.59 -23.40 11.45
N ILE A 297 30.45 -22.91 10.22
CA ILE A 297 31.41 -23.22 9.15
C ILE A 297 32.77 -22.59 9.43
N MET A 298 32.80 -21.39 9.99
CA MET A 298 34.03 -20.76 10.45
C MET A 298 34.68 -21.54 11.60
N LEU A 299 33.90 -22.04 12.58
CA LEU A 299 34.43 -22.90 13.65
C LEU A 299 35.05 -24.20 13.13
N VAL A 300 34.43 -24.83 12.13
CA VAL A 300 35.00 -26.02 11.46
C VAL A 300 36.28 -25.64 10.73
N SER A 301 36.27 -24.54 9.98
CA SER A 301 37.45 -24.06 9.23
C SER A 301 38.63 -23.72 10.14
N VAL A 302 38.36 -23.18 11.34
CA VAL A 302 39.40 -22.94 12.36
C VAL A 302 40.01 -24.24 12.86
N ARG A 303 39.20 -25.30 13.05
CA ARG A 303 39.72 -26.62 13.46
C ARG A 303 40.57 -27.25 12.35
N GLU A 304 40.10 -27.22 11.10
CA GLU A 304 40.84 -27.75 9.95
C GLU A 304 42.16 -27.00 9.71
N ARG A 305 42.18 -25.69 9.95
CA ARG A 305 43.37 -24.82 9.78
C ARG A 305 44.19 -24.64 11.06
N THR A 306 43.97 -25.44 12.12
CA THR A 306 44.64 -25.25 13.43
C THR A 306 46.16 -25.21 13.30
N ARG A 307 46.75 -26.18 12.57
CA ARG A 307 48.19 -26.27 12.35
C ARG A 307 48.75 -25.07 11.57
N GLU A 308 48.03 -24.60 10.55
CA GLU A 308 48.38 -23.42 9.75
C GLU A 308 48.41 -22.14 10.61
N ILE A 309 47.41 -21.98 11.50
CA ILE A 309 47.35 -20.86 12.46
C ILE A 309 48.54 -20.93 13.43
N GLY A 310 48.88 -22.12 13.92
CA GLY A 310 50.03 -22.36 14.79
C GLY A 310 51.36 -21.93 14.15
N ILE A 311 51.59 -22.30 12.89
CA ILE A 311 52.78 -21.90 12.12
C ILE A 311 52.85 -20.37 11.99
N ARG A 312 51.76 -19.70 11.62
CA ARG A 312 51.74 -18.22 11.50
C ARG A 312 52.07 -17.53 12.82
N LYS A 313 51.52 -18.02 13.93
CA LYS A 313 51.81 -17.48 15.26
C LYS A 313 53.25 -17.73 15.70
N ALA A 314 53.80 -18.91 15.42
CA ALA A 314 55.20 -19.23 15.69
C ALA A 314 56.17 -18.33 14.91
N LEU A 315 55.77 -17.88 13.72
CA LEU A 315 56.49 -16.90 12.89
C LEU A 315 56.24 -15.43 13.31
N GLY A 316 55.48 -15.18 14.37
CA GLY A 316 55.30 -13.85 14.96
C GLY A 316 53.98 -13.12 14.63
N ALA A 317 53.00 -13.78 13.99
CA ALA A 317 51.67 -13.18 13.77
C ALA A 317 50.97 -12.88 15.11
N ARG A 318 50.46 -11.65 15.27
CA ARG A 318 49.75 -11.25 16.49
C ARG A 318 48.32 -11.79 16.47
N ASN A 319 47.71 -11.94 17.65
CA ASN A 319 46.30 -12.37 17.77
C ASN A 319 45.35 -11.48 16.94
N ARG A 320 45.64 -10.17 16.86
CA ARG A 320 44.87 -9.22 16.05
C ARG A 320 44.92 -9.52 14.54
N ASP A 321 46.04 -10.06 14.04
CA ASP A 321 46.23 -10.35 12.62
C ASP A 321 45.40 -11.58 12.23
N ILE A 322 45.44 -12.62 13.07
CA ILE A 322 44.61 -13.83 12.92
C ILE A 322 43.13 -13.47 13.04
N MET A 323 42.75 -12.65 14.03
CA MET A 323 41.37 -12.23 14.21
C MET A 323 40.85 -11.43 13.00
N ALA A 324 41.64 -10.46 12.52
CA ALA A 324 41.28 -9.67 11.34
C ALA A 324 41.11 -10.55 10.10
N GLN A 325 41.99 -11.54 9.88
CA GLN A 325 41.88 -12.48 8.76
C GLN A 325 40.54 -13.22 8.77
N PHE A 326 40.18 -13.85 9.89
CA PHE A 326 38.93 -14.62 9.97
C PHE A 326 37.68 -13.73 9.94
N ILE A 327 37.73 -12.51 10.49
CA ILE A 327 36.63 -11.53 10.34
C ILE A 327 36.45 -11.15 8.87
N VAL A 328 37.53 -10.85 8.16
CA VAL A 328 37.46 -10.51 6.73
C VAL A 328 36.91 -11.67 5.91
N GLU A 329 37.30 -12.92 6.21
CA GLU A 329 36.75 -14.11 5.55
C GLU A 329 35.23 -14.25 5.77
N ALA A 330 34.76 -14.07 7.01
CA ALA A 330 33.34 -14.10 7.35
C ALA A 330 32.54 -12.95 6.68
N VAL A 331 33.09 -11.73 6.69
CA VAL A 331 32.46 -10.57 6.03
C VAL A 331 32.44 -10.76 4.53
N THR A 332 33.50 -11.30 3.91
CA THR A 332 33.55 -11.55 2.46
C THR A 332 32.48 -12.56 2.04
N LEU A 333 32.32 -13.64 2.79
CA LEU A 333 31.24 -14.61 2.58
C LEU A 333 29.86 -13.96 2.70
N SER A 334 29.64 -13.14 3.72
CA SER A 334 28.36 -12.47 3.93
C SER A 334 28.07 -11.40 2.86
N CYS A 335 29.08 -10.64 2.44
CA CYS A 335 28.97 -9.67 1.34
C CYS A 335 28.65 -10.37 0.02
N ALA A 336 29.31 -11.48 -0.29
CA ALA A 336 29.03 -12.25 -1.50
C ALA A 336 27.59 -12.77 -1.50
N GLY A 337 27.16 -13.38 -0.38
CA GLY A 337 25.77 -13.82 -0.21
C GLY A 337 24.77 -12.65 -0.27
N GLY A 338 25.10 -11.50 0.32
CA GLY A 338 24.27 -10.30 0.30
C GLY A 338 24.13 -9.69 -1.10
N ILE A 339 25.22 -9.60 -1.87
CA ILE A 339 25.17 -9.13 -3.26
C ILE A 339 24.31 -10.07 -4.10
N ILE A 340 24.50 -11.38 -3.99
CA ILE A 340 23.68 -12.36 -4.72
C ILE A 340 22.20 -12.24 -4.30
N GLY A 341 21.92 -12.14 -3.00
CA GLY A 341 20.57 -11.94 -2.47
C GLY A 341 19.91 -10.64 -2.93
N ILE A 342 20.68 -9.56 -3.08
CA ILE A 342 20.20 -8.29 -3.65
C ILE A 342 19.87 -8.48 -5.13
N LEU A 343 20.77 -9.08 -5.90
CA LEU A 343 20.57 -9.28 -7.34
C LEU A 343 19.34 -10.17 -7.59
N THR A 344 19.20 -11.27 -6.86
CA THR A 344 18.02 -12.15 -6.98
C THR A 344 16.77 -11.48 -6.46
N GLY A 345 16.82 -10.76 -5.34
CA GLY A 345 15.69 -10.03 -4.77
C GLY A 345 15.18 -8.93 -5.69
N VAL A 346 16.07 -8.13 -6.25
CA VAL A 346 15.73 -7.09 -7.25
C VAL A 346 15.19 -7.74 -8.53
N GLY A 347 15.84 -8.80 -9.02
CA GLY A 347 15.38 -9.53 -10.20
C GLY A 347 13.96 -10.07 -10.04
N ILE A 348 13.66 -10.69 -8.90
CA ILE A 348 12.32 -11.20 -8.57
C ILE A 348 11.34 -10.02 -8.40
N ALA A 349 11.73 -8.95 -7.71
CA ALA A 349 10.87 -7.78 -7.52
C ALA A 349 10.43 -7.15 -8.85
N ILE A 350 11.33 -7.08 -9.84
CA ILE A 350 11.03 -6.58 -11.20
C ILE A 350 10.19 -7.60 -11.99
N ALA A 351 10.38 -8.89 -11.75
CA ALA A 351 9.63 -9.94 -12.44
C ALA A 351 8.19 -10.09 -11.94
N ILE A 352 7.89 -9.85 -10.66
CA ILE A 352 6.55 -10.03 -10.06
C ILE A 352 5.45 -9.32 -10.87
N PRO A 353 5.57 -8.03 -11.24
CA PRO A 353 4.54 -7.32 -12.01
C PRO A 353 4.25 -7.92 -13.39
N LEU A 354 5.21 -8.66 -13.98
CA LEU A 354 5.03 -9.31 -15.28
C LEU A 354 4.08 -10.52 -15.21
N PHE A 355 4.02 -11.18 -14.05
CA PHE A 355 3.18 -12.36 -13.84
C PHE A 355 1.94 -12.06 -13.01
N ILE A 356 2.01 -11.05 -12.13
CA ILE A 356 0.95 -10.66 -11.22
C ILE A 356 0.76 -9.15 -11.33
N THR A 357 -0.11 -8.74 -12.26
CA THR A 357 -0.43 -7.33 -12.52
C THR A 357 -1.01 -6.60 -11.31
N VAL A 358 -1.54 -7.34 -10.34
CA VAL A 358 -2.17 -6.80 -9.12
C VAL A 358 -1.19 -6.48 -8.00
N LEU A 359 0.08 -6.95 -8.06
CA LEU A 359 1.09 -6.69 -7.04
C LEU A 359 2.07 -5.61 -7.51
N PRO A 360 1.87 -4.33 -7.14
CA PRO A 360 2.84 -3.28 -7.42
C PRO A 360 4.10 -3.53 -6.58
N THR A 361 5.26 -3.54 -7.23
CA THR A 361 6.56 -3.60 -6.57
C THR A 361 7.37 -2.36 -6.96
N SER A 362 8.07 -1.77 -5.99
CA SER A 362 8.95 -0.63 -6.22
C SER A 362 10.28 -0.86 -5.52
N VAL A 363 11.36 -1.03 -6.29
CA VAL A 363 12.69 -1.24 -5.74
C VAL A 363 13.26 0.10 -5.28
N SER A 364 13.33 0.29 -3.96
CA SER A 364 13.91 1.50 -3.35
C SER A 364 15.42 1.36 -3.18
N ALA A 365 16.19 2.39 -3.55
CA ALA A 365 17.65 2.40 -3.35
C ALA A 365 18.05 2.23 -1.87
N TRP A 366 17.22 2.74 -0.95
CA TRP A 366 17.42 2.58 0.49
C TRP A 366 17.31 1.12 0.94
N SER A 367 16.45 0.30 0.33
CA SER A 367 16.33 -1.12 0.68
C SER A 367 17.61 -1.89 0.35
N ILE A 368 18.26 -1.55 -0.77
CA ILE A 368 19.54 -2.12 -1.19
C ILE A 368 20.63 -1.80 -0.17
N VAL A 369 20.75 -0.52 0.21
CA VAL A 369 21.75 -0.07 1.19
C VAL A 369 21.51 -0.71 2.56
N MET A 370 20.26 -0.77 3.01
CA MET A 370 19.88 -1.40 4.27
C MET A 370 20.22 -2.90 4.26
N ALA A 371 19.82 -3.63 3.21
CA ALA A 371 20.03 -5.06 3.12
C ALA A 371 21.53 -5.42 3.04
N PHE A 372 22.32 -4.65 2.28
CA PHE A 372 23.78 -4.81 2.22
C PHE A 372 24.46 -4.51 3.55
N SER A 373 24.08 -3.40 4.20
CA SER A 373 24.62 -3.03 5.51
C SER A 373 24.31 -4.10 6.56
N PHE A 374 23.11 -4.68 6.49
CA PHE A 374 22.69 -5.74 7.38
C PHE A 374 23.46 -7.05 7.12
N SER A 375 23.71 -7.42 5.86
CA SER A 375 24.55 -8.60 5.56
C SER A 375 25.97 -8.43 6.08
N VAL A 376 26.56 -7.25 5.93
CA VAL A 376 27.89 -6.95 6.50
C VAL A 376 27.86 -7.11 8.02
N ALA A 377 26.85 -6.55 8.70
CA ALA A 377 26.71 -6.64 10.15
C ALA A 377 26.59 -8.08 10.65
N VAL A 378 25.81 -8.93 9.96
CA VAL A 378 25.70 -10.36 10.29
C VAL A 378 27.04 -11.07 10.13
N GLY A 379 27.78 -10.80 9.04
CA GLY A 379 29.10 -11.38 8.80
C GLY A 379 30.12 -11.01 9.88
N VAL A 380 30.13 -9.75 10.31
CA VAL A 380 30.96 -9.29 11.43
C VAL A 380 30.55 -10.01 12.72
N PHE A 381 29.27 -9.91 13.10
CA PHE A 381 28.76 -10.39 14.38
C PHE A 381 29.02 -11.89 14.60
N PHE A 382 28.65 -12.72 13.62
CA PHE A 382 28.84 -14.17 13.69
C PHE A 382 30.28 -14.61 13.39
N GLY A 383 31.09 -13.76 12.75
CA GLY A 383 32.51 -13.99 12.52
C GLY A 383 33.40 -13.72 13.74
N VAL A 384 33.00 -12.84 14.66
CA VAL A 384 33.83 -12.45 15.81
C VAL A 384 34.18 -13.64 16.71
N TYR A 385 33.20 -14.46 17.08
CA TYR A 385 33.42 -15.59 17.98
C TYR A 385 34.46 -16.61 17.44
N PRO A 386 34.30 -17.17 16.23
CA PRO A 386 35.29 -18.09 15.66
C PRO A 386 36.65 -17.40 15.44
N ALA A 387 36.67 -16.15 14.98
CA ALA A 387 37.90 -15.39 14.79
C ALA A 387 38.68 -15.22 16.10
N ARG A 388 37.98 -14.91 17.19
CA ARG A 388 38.58 -14.82 18.54
C ARG A 388 39.09 -16.18 19.00
N LYS A 389 38.36 -17.26 18.75
CA LYS A 389 38.78 -18.62 19.09
C LYS A 389 40.06 -19.03 18.35
N ALA A 390 40.16 -18.72 17.06
CA ALA A 390 41.36 -18.92 16.27
C ALA A 390 42.55 -18.08 16.78
N ALA A 391 42.29 -16.81 17.07
CA ALA A 391 43.29 -15.87 17.57
C ALA A 391 43.81 -16.23 18.96
N LEU A 392 43.13 -17.06 19.75
CA LEU A 392 43.57 -17.48 21.08
C LEU A 392 44.22 -18.87 21.12
N GLN A 393 44.37 -19.55 19.97
CA GLN A 393 45.06 -20.84 19.90
C GLN A 393 46.52 -20.75 20.36
N ASP A 394 46.96 -21.70 21.18
CA ASP A 394 48.36 -21.82 21.61
C ASP A 394 49.21 -22.38 20.45
N PRO A 395 50.31 -21.70 20.04
CA PRO A 395 51.14 -22.16 18.92
C PRO A 395 51.71 -23.57 19.11
N ILE A 396 52.07 -23.93 20.34
CA ILE A 396 52.69 -25.22 20.67
C ILE A 396 51.65 -26.34 20.58
N GLN A 397 50.44 -26.09 21.10
CA GLN A 397 49.33 -27.06 21.01
C GLN A 397 48.85 -27.21 19.56
N ALA A 398 48.78 -26.10 18.83
CA ALA A 398 48.34 -26.09 17.44
C ALA A 398 49.28 -26.87 16.49
N LEU A 399 50.60 -26.88 16.76
CA LEU A 399 51.59 -27.63 16.00
C LEU A 399 51.59 -29.14 16.31
N ARG A 400 51.10 -29.53 17.48
CA ARG A 400 50.94 -30.92 17.93
C ARG A 400 49.62 -31.55 17.51
N TYR A 401 48.70 -30.77 16.94
CA TYR A 401 47.42 -31.24 16.46
C TYR A 401 47.62 -31.98 15.12
N GLU A 402 47.20 -33.25 15.06
CA GLU A 402 47.18 -34.07 13.83
C GLU A 402 45.96 -33.76 12.96
#